data_AF-A0A453CG42-F1
#
_entry.id   AF-A0A453CG42-F1
#
_cell.length_a   1.000
_cell.length_b   1.000
_cell.length_c   1.000
_cell.angle_alpha   90.00
_cell.angle_beta   90.00
_cell.angle_gamma   90.00
#
_symmetry.space_group_name_H-M   'P 1'
#
loop_
_entity.id
_entity.type
_entity.pdbx_description
1 polymer ?
#
loop_
_entity_poly.entity_id
_entity_poly.type
_entity_poly.pdbx_seq_one_letter_code
_entity_poly.pdbx_strand_id
1 'polypeptide(L)'
;KVPLGLYNSCLSMLNLRCLGIVFDLDETLIVANTTRSFEDRIDALQRKLSKETDPQRISGMLAEIKRYQEDRTMLKQYIDGDQVIDGGKMYKVQSEVVPPLADNHQPMIRPVIRLQEKSIILTRINPSV
;
A
#
# COMPACT_ATOMS: atom_id res chain seq x y z
N LYS A 1 -7.05 -27.99 -12.34
CA LYS A 1 -6.28 -27.79 -11.08
C LYS A 1 -5.80 -26.36 -11.06
N VAL A 2 -6.08 -25.60 -9.99
CA VAL A 2 -5.56 -24.23 -9.84
C VAL A 2 -4.02 -24.32 -9.78
N PRO A 3 -3.27 -23.50 -10.52
CA PRO A 3 -1.80 -23.55 -10.49
C PRO A 3 -1.25 -23.39 -9.07
N LEU A 4 -0.24 -24.20 -8.72
CA LEU A 4 0.49 -24.04 -7.47
C LEU A 4 1.09 -22.63 -7.43
N GLY A 5 0.69 -21.84 -6.43
CA GLY A 5 1.09 -20.45 -6.28
C GLY A 5 -0.03 -19.43 -6.49
N LEU A 6 -1.06 -19.75 -7.29
CA LEU A 6 -2.18 -18.82 -7.53
C LEU A 6 -2.90 -18.47 -6.22
N TYR A 7 -3.04 -19.43 -5.31
CA TYR A 7 -3.63 -19.20 -3.98
C TYR A 7 -2.82 -18.20 -3.15
N ASN A 8 -1.50 -18.34 -3.12
CA ASN A 8 -0.61 -17.43 -2.36
C ASN A 8 -0.57 -16.04 -3.01
N SER A 9 -0.58 -15.96 -4.34
CA SER A 9 -0.71 -14.71 -5.08
C SER A 9 -2.05 -14.03 -4.80
N CYS A 10 -3.15 -14.77 -4.80
CA CYS A 10 -4.48 -14.25 -4.45
C CYS A 10 -4.55 -13.81 -2.97
N LEU A 11 -3.95 -14.55 -2.04
CA LEU A 11 -3.89 -14.13 -0.64
C LEU A 11 -3.08 -12.84 -0.45
N SER A 12 -2.00 -12.70 -1.22
CA SER A 12 -1.18 -11.48 -1.26
C SER A 12 -1.93 -10.30 -1.89
N MET A 13 -2.84 -10.56 -2.85
CA MET A 13 -3.74 -9.54 -3.40
C MET A 13 -4.87 -9.15 -2.44
N LEU A 14 -5.31 -10.08 -1.57
CA LEU A 14 -6.27 -9.83 -0.49
C LEU A 14 -5.63 -9.22 0.76
N ASN A 15 -4.38 -8.75 0.67
CA ASN A 15 -3.69 -8.11 1.77
C ASN A 15 -4.55 -6.98 2.33
N LEU A 16 -4.91 -7.07 3.61
CA LEU A 16 -5.80 -6.14 4.30
C LEU A 16 -5.17 -4.76 4.56
N ARG A 17 -4.11 -4.42 3.81
CA ARG A 17 -3.54 -3.07 3.84
C ARG A 17 -4.53 -2.11 3.21
N CYS A 18 -4.43 -0.89 3.68
CA CYS A 18 -5.28 0.21 3.29
C CYS A 18 -4.59 1.09 2.24
N LEU A 19 -3.41 0.70 1.74
CA LEU A 19 -2.74 1.35 0.62
C LEU A 19 -3.46 1.03 -0.70
N GLY A 20 -3.42 1.96 -1.65
CA GLY A 20 -3.97 1.74 -2.99
C GLY A 20 -3.27 0.59 -3.71
N ILE A 21 -4.02 -0.16 -4.52
CA ILE A 21 -3.50 -1.29 -5.30
C ILE A 21 -3.32 -0.85 -6.75
N VAL A 22 -2.10 -0.97 -7.26
CA VAL A 22 -1.74 -0.77 -8.68
C VAL A 22 -1.37 -2.13 -9.27
N PHE A 23 -1.98 -2.50 -10.39
CA PHE A 23 -1.60 -3.70 -11.14
C PHE A 23 -0.55 -3.37 -12.19
N ASP A 24 0.49 -4.21 -12.24
CA ASP A 24 1.68 -4.04 -13.10
C ASP A 24 1.38 -4.30 -14.60
N LEU A 25 0.22 -4.89 -14.93
CA LEU A 25 -0.09 -5.28 -16.32
C LEU A 25 -0.36 -4.08 -17.25
N ASP A 26 -0.84 -2.94 -16.74
CA ASP A 26 -1.14 -1.73 -17.53
C ASP A 26 -1.03 -0.43 -16.69
N GLU A 27 -0.26 -0.45 -15.58
CA GLU A 27 -0.25 0.62 -14.56
C GLU A 27 -1.66 1.05 -14.10
N THR A 28 -2.63 0.13 -14.19
CA THR A 28 -4.02 0.43 -13.83
C THR A 28 -4.15 0.51 -12.32
N LEU A 29 -4.39 1.73 -11.83
CA LEU A 29 -4.74 2.01 -10.45
C LEU A 29 -6.19 1.56 -10.20
N ILE A 30 -6.38 0.49 -9.43
CA ILE A 30 -7.74 -0.01 -9.13
C ILE A 30 -8.37 0.81 -8.01
N VAL A 31 -7.58 1.18 -6.99
CA VAL A 31 -8.03 2.00 -5.87
C VAL A 31 -6.93 2.96 -5.46
N ALA A 32 -7.28 4.23 -5.29
CA ALA A 32 -6.41 5.26 -4.75
C ALA A 32 -6.95 5.73 -3.41
N ASN A 33 -6.12 5.69 -2.36
CA ASN A 33 -6.43 6.34 -1.09
C ASN A 33 -5.61 7.63 -0.97
N THR A 34 -6.30 8.74 -0.73
CA THR A 34 -5.68 10.02 -0.34
C THR A 34 -5.47 10.05 1.17
N THR A 35 -4.56 10.88 1.67
CA THR A 35 -4.39 11.09 3.12
C THR A 35 -5.72 11.38 3.83
N ARG A 36 -6.58 12.20 3.19
CA ARG A 36 -7.94 12.48 3.70
C ARG A 36 -8.79 11.21 3.79
N SER A 37 -8.78 10.36 2.77
CA SER A 37 -9.55 9.10 2.80
C SER A 37 -9.10 8.14 3.91
N PHE A 38 -7.80 8.15 4.28
CA PHE A 38 -7.32 7.40 5.45
C PHE A 38 -7.91 7.97 6.74
N GLU A 39 -7.85 9.29 6.91
CA GLU A 39 -8.34 9.99 8.11
C GLU A 39 -9.85 9.79 8.29
N ASP A 40 -10.64 10.02 7.22
CA ASP A 40 -12.09 9.83 7.24
C ASP A 40 -12.47 8.40 7.65
N ARG A 41 -11.70 7.41 7.18
CA ARG A 41 -11.95 6.00 7.47
C ARG A 41 -11.58 5.62 8.91
N ILE A 42 -10.47 6.15 9.42
CA ILE A 42 -10.07 5.99 10.83
C ILE A 42 -11.16 6.59 11.74
N ASP A 43 -11.61 7.81 11.45
CA ASP A 43 -12.62 8.51 12.24
C ASP A 43 -13.98 7.79 12.21
N ALA A 44 -14.37 7.24 11.05
CA ALA A 44 -15.57 6.42 10.93
C ALA A 44 -15.48 5.13 11.76
N LEU A 45 -14.33 4.45 11.76
CA LEU A 45 -14.10 3.25 12.55
C LEU A 45 -14.11 3.55 14.05
N GLN A 46 -13.47 4.63 14.49
CA GLN A 46 -13.46 5.06 15.89
C GLN A 46 -14.86 5.40 16.41
N ARG A 47 -15.68 6.08 15.60
CA ARG A 47 -17.09 6.37 15.94
C ARG A 47 -17.97 5.12 16.01
N LYS A 48 -17.67 4.10 15.22
CA LYS A 48 -18.37 2.80 15.33
C LYS A 48 -17.90 2.04 16.56
N LEU A 49 -16.60 2.08 16.86
CA LEU A 49 -15.99 1.38 17.99
C LEU A 49 -16.59 1.84 19.33
N SER A 50 -16.86 3.13 19.47
CA SER A 50 -17.46 3.69 20.70
C SER A 50 -18.88 3.20 20.98
N LYS A 51 -19.54 2.56 20.02
CA LYS A 51 -20.89 1.99 20.15
C LYS A 51 -20.91 0.46 20.11
N GLU A 52 -19.76 -0.17 19.87
CA GLU A 52 -19.64 -1.62 19.78
C GLU A 52 -19.45 -2.21 21.18
N THR A 53 -20.12 -3.32 21.46
CA THR A 53 -20.08 -4.00 22.77
C THR A 53 -19.52 -5.40 22.68
N ASP A 54 -19.51 -6.01 21.49
CA ASP A 54 -18.95 -7.33 21.28
C ASP A 54 -17.41 -7.29 21.32
N PRO A 55 -16.75 -8.01 22.25
CA PRO A 55 -15.29 -7.96 22.41
C PRO A 55 -14.50 -8.42 21.18
N GLN A 56 -15.02 -9.38 20.41
CA GLN A 56 -14.35 -9.86 19.21
C GLN A 56 -14.41 -8.81 18.10
N ARG A 57 -15.56 -8.15 17.93
CA ARG A 57 -15.74 -7.06 16.96
C ARG A 57 -14.89 -5.85 17.32
N ILE A 58 -14.84 -5.47 18.60
CA ILE A 58 -13.95 -4.43 19.12
C ILE A 58 -12.49 -4.72 18.74
N SER A 59 -12.02 -5.94 19.02
CA SER A 59 -10.65 -6.35 18.69
C SER A 59 -10.36 -6.27 17.19
N GLY A 60 -11.31 -6.72 16.36
CA GLY A 60 -11.19 -6.65 14.90
C GLY A 60 -11.08 -5.21 14.39
N MET A 61 -11.93 -4.32 14.92
CA MET A 61 -11.95 -2.90 14.56
C MET A 61 -10.71 -2.16 15.03
N LEU A 62 -10.20 -2.46 16.24
CA LEU A 62 -8.93 -1.91 16.73
C LEU A 62 -7.76 -2.33 15.83
N ALA A 63 -7.72 -3.61 15.43
CA ALA A 63 -6.70 -4.10 14.51
C ALA A 63 -6.81 -3.41 13.14
N GLU A 64 -8.02 -3.13 12.65
CA GLU A 64 -8.25 -2.37 11.41
C GLU A 64 -7.76 -0.92 11.53
N ILE A 65 -8.13 -0.20 12.59
CA ILE A 65 -7.67 1.17 12.85
C ILE A 65 -6.14 1.22 12.88
N LYS A 66 -5.50 0.26 13.56
CA LYS A 66 -4.04 0.17 13.63
C LYS A 66 -3.43 0.00 12.23
N ARG A 67 -4.00 -0.86 11.37
CA ARG A 67 -3.53 -1.03 9.98
C ARG A 67 -3.62 0.28 9.19
N TYR A 68 -4.74 1.00 9.27
CA TYR A 68 -4.90 2.31 8.61
C TYR A 68 -3.85 3.33 9.10
N GLN A 69 -3.59 3.38 10.40
CA GLN A 69 -2.59 4.29 10.98
C GLN A 69 -1.16 3.96 10.56
N GLU A 70 -0.81 2.67 10.54
CA GLU A 70 0.50 2.19 10.06
C GLU A 70 0.71 2.53 8.58
N ASP A 71 -0.29 2.26 7.73
CA ASP A 71 -0.21 2.57 6.30
C ASP A 71 -0.09 4.07 6.03
N ARG A 72 -0.89 4.89 6.73
CA ARG A 72 -0.78 6.36 6.66
C ARG A 72 0.61 6.84 7.08
N THR A 73 1.18 6.28 8.14
CA THR A 73 2.52 6.63 8.61
C THR A 73 3.59 6.27 7.58
N MET A 74 3.55 5.05 7.03
CA MET A 74 4.50 4.62 6.00
C MET A 74 4.40 5.50 4.74
N LEU A 75 3.19 5.82 4.29
CA LEU A 75 2.97 6.70 3.15
C LEU A 75 3.54 8.10 3.41
N LYS A 76 3.32 8.66 4.61
CA LYS A 76 3.86 9.96 5.01
C LYS A 76 5.39 9.97 5.03
N GLN A 77 6.02 8.95 5.62
CA GLN A 77 7.48 8.83 5.64
C GLN A 77 8.06 8.80 4.22
N TYR A 78 7.43 8.03 3.32
CA TYR A 78 7.85 7.99 1.93
C TYR A 78 7.69 9.34 1.24
N ILE A 79 6.54 10.01 1.38
CA ILE A 79 6.30 11.33 0.78
C ILE A 79 7.30 12.38 1.29
N ASP A 80 7.53 12.42 2.61
CA ASP A 80 8.30 13.49 3.24
C ASP A 80 9.83 13.29 3.14
N GLY A 81 10.30 12.04 3.03
CA GLY A 81 11.73 11.75 3.21
C GLY A 81 12.30 10.64 2.34
N ASP A 82 11.58 10.14 1.32
CA ASP A 82 12.08 9.08 0.42
C ASP A 82 12.54 7.81 1.16
N GLN A 83 11.97 7.56 2.33
CA GLN A 83 12.33 6.43 3.18
C GLN A 83 11.14 5.97 4.02
N VAL A 84 11.18 4.72 4.48
CA VAL A 84 10.20 4.15 5.41
C VAL A 84 10.94 3.41 6.50
N ILE A 85 10.47 3.53 7.74
CA ILE A 85 10.95 2.73 8.87
C ILE A 85 9.89 1.71 9.21
N ASP A 86 10.26 0.44 9.15
CA ASP A 86 9.37 -0.66 9.49
C ASP A 86 10.10 -1.72 10.31
N GLY A 87 9.51 -2.14 11.44
CA GLY A 87 10.14 -3.10 12.35
C GLY A 87 11.51 -2.68 12.88
N GLY A 88 11.79 -1.37 12.94
CA GLY A 88 13.10 -0.82 13.30
C GLY A 88 14.14 -0.79 12.16
N LYS A 89 13.79 -1.33 10.98
CA LYS A 89 14.64 -1.29 9.79
C LYS A 89 14.24 -0.12 8.89
N MET A 90 15.24 0.61 8.41
CA MET A 90 15.05 1.71 7.46
C MET A 90 15.19 1.21 6.02
N TYR A 91 14.21 1.55 5.19
CA TYR A 91 14.18 1.29 3.76
C TYR A 91 14.25 2.63 3.03
N LYS A 92 15.23 2.80 2.16
CA LYS A 92 15.40 4.01 1.35
C LYS A 92 14.97 3.77 -0.08
N VAL A 93 14.54 4.82 -0.75
CA VAL A 93 14.20 4.80 -2.16
C VAL A 93 15.36 4.29 -3.02
N GLN A 94 15.02 3.50 -4.02
CA GLN A 94 15.95 3.02 -5.04
C GLN A 94 15.41 3.42 -6.41
N SER A 95 16.30 3.78 -7.33
CA SER A 95 15.94 4.02 -8.73
C SER A 95 15.76 2.68 -9.43
N GLU A 96 14.57 2.43 -9.94
CA GLU A 96 14.25 1.24 -10.75
C GLU A 96 14.05 1.65 -12.20
N VAL A 97 14.76 1.00 -13.11
CA VAL A 97 14.59 1.19 -14.56
C VAL A 97 13.47 0.27 -15.04
N VAL A 98 12.40 0.86 -15.54
CA VAL A 98 11.29 0.17 -16.18
C VAL A 98 11.57 0.12 -17.67
N PRO A 99 11.68 -1.09 -18.26
CA PRO A 99 11.84 -1.24 -19.70
C PRO A 99 10.67 -0.62 -20.46
N PRO A 100 10.90 -0.07 -21.65
CA PRO A 100 9.82 0.46 -22.46
C PRO A 100 8.85 -0.64 -22.90
N LEU A 101 7.54 -0.36 -22.83
CA LEU A 101 6.47 -1.28 -23.22
C LEU A 101 6.37 -1.49 -24.74
N ALA A 102 6.97 -0.59 -25.55
CA ALA A 102 7.07 -0.70 -27.00
C ALA A 102 8.35 -0.02 -27.52
N ASP A 103 8.82 -0.42 -28.71
CA ASP A 103 10.11 -0.05 -29.31
C ASP A 103 10.39 1.46 -29.45
N ASN A 104 9.37 2.31 -29.32
CA ASN A 104 9.47 3.78 -29.41
C ASN A 104 9.41 4.52 -28.07
N HIS A 105 9.28 3.83 -26.93
CA HIS A 105 9.28 4.48 -25.61
C HIS A 105 10.69 4.50 -25.02
N GLN A 106 11.03 5.57 -24.30
CA GLN A 106 12.28 5.59 -23.53
C GLN A 106 12.11 4.79 -22.23
N PRO A 107 13.19 4.17 -21.72
CA PRO A 107 13.18 3.57 -20.39
C PRO A 107 12.78 4.60 -19.33
N MET A 108 11.83 4.25 -18.46
CA MET A 108 11.39 5.13 -17.38
C MET A 108 12.16 4.79 -16.10
N ILE A 109 12.66 5.79 -15.39
CA ILE A 109 13.28 5.60 -14.07
C ILE A 109 12.25 6.03 -13.02
N ARG A 110 11.88 5.10 -12.13
CA ARG A 110 10.94 5.38 -11.03
C ARG A 110 11.56 5.19 -9.65
N PRO A 111 11.17 6.02 -8.66
CA PRO A 111 11.59 5.85 -7.27
C PRO A 111 10.79 4.72 -6.59
N VAL A 112 11.46 3.67 -6.12
CA VAL A 112 10.79 2.50 -5.53
C VAL A 112 11.31 2.18 -4.13
N ILE A 113 10.41 1.85 -3.21
CA ILE A 113 10.72 1.12 -1.98
C ILE A 113 9.93 -0.19 -1.98
N ARG A 114 10.62 -1.32 -1.81
CA ARG A 114 10.02 -2.67 -1.75
C ARG A 114 10.11 -3.22 -0.33
N LEU A 115 8.97 -3.40 0.32
CA LEU A 115 8.85 -4.12 1.60
C LEU A 115 8.29 -5.51 1.32
N GLN A 116 9.18 -6.43 0.92
CA GLN A 116 8.80 -7.78 0.46
C GLN A 116 8.01 -8.56 1.52
N GLU A 117 8.41 -8.47 2.79
CA GLU A 117 7.74 -9.15 3.91
C GLU A 117 6.28 -8.72 4.09
N LYS A 118 5.93 -7.52 3.62
CA LYS A 118 4.57 -6.96 3.70
C LYS A 118 3.83 -6.94 2.37
N SER A 119 4.47 -7.42 1.29
CA SER A 119 3.97 -7.30 -0.08
C SER A 119 3.59 -5.86 -0.44
N ILE A 120 4.40 -4.87 -0.01
CA ILE A 120 4.18 -3.44 -0.31
C ILE A 120 5.27 -2.94 -1.27
N ILE A 121 4.84 -2.21 -2.29
CA ILE A 121 5.70 -1.43 -3.17
C ILE A 121 5.22 0.02 -3.10
N LEU A 122 6.11 0.93 -2.72
CA LEU A 122 5.85 2.36 -2.77
C LEU A 122 6.59 2.94 -3.97
N THR A 123 5.86 3.60 -4.84
CA THR A 123 6.38 4.30 -6.01
C THR A 123 5.62 5.59 -6.23
N ARG A 124 6.20 6.53 -6.98
CA ARG A 124 5.50 7.71 -7.50
C ARG A 124 5.37 7.58 -9.01
N ILE A 125 4.17 7.82 -9.50
CA ILE A 125 3.92 8.06 -10.92
C ILE A 125 4.06 9.57 -11.08
N ASN A 126 4.93 10.02 -11.99
CA ASN A 126 5.04 11.42 -12.33
C ASN A 126 4.01 11.72 -13.43
N PRO A 127 2.91 12.44 -13.16
CA PRO A 127 1.87 12.70 -14.17
C PRO A 127 2.31 13.67 -15.27
N SER A 128 3.54 14.18 -15.20
CA SER A 128 4.12 15.16 -16.12
C SER A 128 4.93 14.53 -17.26
N VAL A 129 4.99 13.20 -17.34
CA VAL A 129 5.65 12.42 -18.39
C VAL A 129 4.59 11.68 -19.19
#